data_AF-A0A139CGU5-F1
#
_entry.id   AF-A0A139CGU5-F1
#
_cell.length_a   1.000
_cell.length_b   1.000
_cell.length_c   1.000
_cell.angle_alpha   90.00
_cell.angle_beta   90.00
_cell.angle_gamma   90.00
#
_symmetry.space_group_name_H-M   'P 1'
#
loop_
_entity.id
_entity.type
_entity.pdbx_description
1 polymer ?
#
loop_
_entity_poly.entity_id
_entity_poly.type
_entity_poly.pdbx_seq_one_letter_code
_entity_poly.pdbx_strand_id
1 'polypeptide(L)' 'MIIIGELINTSRDEVEPAVKERDADFIQKLAKEQEEAGAAFIDVNCGTLIREEAEALEWLVETVQEVVD' A
#
# COMPACT_ATOMS: atom_id res chain seq x y z
N MET A 1 -15.57 -15.09 -5.93
CA MET A 1 -15.26 -14.48 -4.62
C MET A 1 -14.37 -13.29 -4.91
N ILE A 2 -14.62 -12.13 -4.32
CA ILE A 2 -13.72 -10.96 -4.44
C ILE A 2 -12.73 -11.05 -3.28
N ILE A 3 -11.43 -11.00 -3.56
CA ILE A 3 -10.35 -10.99 -2.57
C ILE A 3 -9.79 -9.56 -2.52
N ILE A 4 -9.62 -9.02 -1.32
CA ILE A 4 -9.00 -7.72 -1.08
C ILE A 4 -7.66 -7.97 -0.39
N GLY A 5 -6.56 -7.53 -0.99
CA GLY A 5 -5.23 -7.63 -0.40
C GLY A 5 -5.06 -6.62 0.73
N GLU A 6 -4.77 -7.07 1.94
CA GLU A 6 -4.74 -6.25 3.17
C GLU A 6 -3.32 -5.79 3.60
N LEU A 7 -2.28 -6.13 2.83
CA LEU A 7 -0.91 -6.02 3.32
C LEU A 7 -0.35 -4.60 3.29
N ILE A 8 -0.90 -3.67 2.50
CA ILE A 8 -0.46 -2.27 2.47
C ILE A 8 -1.18 -1.49 3.57
N ASN A 9 -0.75 -1.71 4.81
CA ASN A 9 -1.32 -1.11 6.00
C ASN A 9 -0.23 -0.66 6.97
N THR A 10 -0.17 0.64 7.30
CA THR A 10 0.86 1.20 8.18
C THR A 10 0.76 0.74 9.63
N SER A 11 -0.25 -0.05 10.04
CA SER A 11 -0.19 -0.75 11.32
C SER A 11 0.81 -1.92 11.34
N ARG A 12 1.40 -2.27 10.19
CA ARG A 12 2.41 -3.33 10.05
C ARG A 12 3.81 -2.72 10.14
N ASP A 13 4.70 -3.38 10.88
CA ASP A 13 6.06 -2.90 11.20
C ASP A 13 6.91 -2.53 9.99
N GLU A 14 6.73 -3.23 8.85
CA GLU A 14 7.49 -2.99 7.63
C GLU A 14 6.89 -1.90 6.73
N VAL A 15 5.58 -1.65 6.83
CA VAL A 15 4.86 -0.74 5.91
C VAL A 15 4.93 0.70 6.39
N GLU A 16 4.81 0.96 7.69
CA GLU A 16 4.94 2.33 8.22
C GLU A 16 6.26 3.01 7.81
N PRO A 17 7.44 2.40 8.02
CA PRO A 17 8.69 3.03 7.60
C PRO A 17 8.76 3.21 6.08
N ALA A 18 8.31 2.22 5.29
CA ALA A 18 8.28 2.33 3.83
C ALA A 18 7.43 3.53 3.36
N VAL A 19 6.28 3.77 3.99
CA VAL A 19 5.44 4.93 3.66
C VAL A 19 6.09 6.24 4.12
N LYS A 20 6.68 6.30 5.31
CA LYS A 20 7.39 7.50 5.81
C LYS A 20 8.60 7.87 4.96
N GLU A 21 9.35 6.87 4.51
CA GLU A 21 10.57 7.05 3.71
C GLU A 21 10.29 7.13 2.21
N ARG A 22 9.01 7.01 1.80
CA ARG A 22 8.58 6.99 0.40
C ARG A 22 9.31 5.93 -0.43
N ASP A 23 9.46 4.74 0.16
CA ASP A 23 10.05 3.56 -0.48
C ASP A 23 9.05 2.95 -1.49
N ALA A 24 9.06 3.49 -2.71
CA ALA A 24 8.17 3.04 -3.78
C ALA A 24 8.44 1.58 -4.17
N ASP A 25 9.71 1.16 -4.19
CA ASP A 25 10.09 -0.20 -4.61
C ASP A 25 9.46 -1.25 -3.67
N PHE A 26 9.47 -1.01 -2.36
CA PHE A 26 8.83 -1.89 -1.38
C PHE A 26 7.31 -1.95 -1.58
N ILE A 27 6.64 -0.79 -1.67
CA ILE A 27 5.18 -0.71 -1.80
C ILE A 27 4.71 -1.34 -3.13
N GLN A 28 5.38 -1.04 -4.23
CA GLN A 28 5.07 -1.59 -5.54
C GLN A 28 5.25 -3.10 -5.59
N LYS A 29 6.34 -3.62 -4.99
CA LYS A 29 6.55 -5.05 -4.89
C LYS A 29 5.42 -5.73 -4.12
N LEU A 30 5.03 -5.17 -2.98
CA LEU A 30 3.95 -5.72 -2.15
C LEU A 30 2.58 -5.67 -2.85
N ALA A 31 2.32 -4.63 -3.65
CA ALA A 31 1.12 -4.54 -4.49
C ALA A 31 1.08 -5.67 -5.53
N LYS A 32 2.17 -5.84 -6.29
CA LYS A 32 2.29 -6.90 -7.31
C LYS A 32 2.13 -8.30 -6.70
N GLU A 33 2.79 -8.56 -5.56
CA GLU A 33 2.69 -9.86 -4.88
C GLU A 33 1.24 -10.19 -4.47
N GLN A 34 0.44 -9.19 -4.09
CA GLN A 34 -0.97 -9.38 -3.76
C GLN A 34 -1.84 -9.60 -5.01
N GLU A 35 -1.60 -8.86 -6.09
CA GLU A 35 -2.28 -9.06 -7.38
C GLU A 35 -1.97 -10.46 -7.95
N GLU A 36 -0.70 -10.86 -7.97
CA GLU A 36 -0.25 -12.19 -8.41
C GLU A 36 -0.83 -13.32 -7.55
N ALA A 37 -1.11 -13.04 -6.26
CA ALA A 37 -1.80 -13.97 -5.36
C ALA A 37 -3.33 -14.04 -5.57
N GLY A 38 -3.89 -13.22 -6.48
CA GLY A 38 -5.29 -13.24 -6.86
C GLY A 38 -6.17 -12.20 -6.15
N ALA A 39 -5.57 -11.15 -5.57
CA ALA A 39 -6.34 -10.01 -5.08
C ALA A 39 -7.04 -9.29 -6.26
N ALA A 40 -8.32 -8.99 -6.09
CA ALA A 40 -9.11 -8.21 -7.04
C ALA A 40 -9.09 -6.71 -6.70
N PHE A 41 -8.71 -6.36 -5.48
CA PHE A 41 -8.48 -5.00 -5.02
C PHE A 41 -7.32 -4.99 -4.02
N ILE A 42 -6.60 -3.89 -3.96
CA ILE A 42 -5.57 -3.64 -2.95
C ILE A 42 -6.10 -2.63 -1.95
N ASP A 43 -6.19 -3.02 -0.67
CA ASP A 43 -6.47 -2.09 0.43
C ASP A 43 -5.23 -1.24 0.68
N VAL A 44 -5.43 0.06 0.88
CA VAL A 44 -4.37 1.01 1.25
C VAL A 44 -4.78 1.72 2.53
N ASN A 45 -3.96 1.57 3.58
CA ASN A 45 -4.23 2.13 4.90
C ASN A 45 -2.98 2.82 5.44
N CYS A 46 -3.11 4.09 5.82
CA CYS A 46 -2.05 4.82 6.52
C CYS A 46 -2.49 5.42 7.87
N GLY A 47 -3.41 4.74 8.57
CA GLY A 47 -4.05 5.24 9.80
C GLY A 47 -3.10 5.47 10.99
N THR A 48 -1.85 5.02 10.93
CA THR A 48 -0.83 5.38 11.94
C THR A 48 -0.17 6.74 11.69
N LEU A 49 -0.31 7.31 10.49
CA LEU A 49 0.26 8.59 10.07
C LEU A 49 -0.73 9.76 10.24
N ILE A 50 -1.36 9.89 11.40
CA ILE A 50 -2.50 10.80 11.66
C ILE A 50 -2.34 12.23 11.12
N ARG A 51 -1.12 12.80 11.15
CA ARG A 51 -0.87 14.18 10.68
C ARG A 51 -0.53 14.30 9.21
N GLU A 52 -0.13 13.20 8.59
CA GLU A 52 0.37 13.11 7.21
C GLU A 52 -0.53 12.22 6.36
N GLU A 53 -1.69 11.80 6.89
CA GLU A 53 -2.57 10.77 6.33
C GLU A 53 -3.01 11.12 4.90
N ALA A 54 -3.38 12.38 4.64
CA ALA A 54 -3.82 12.81 3.32
C ALA A 54 -2.70 12.67 2.28
N GLU A 55 -1.51 13.18 2.58
CA GLU A 55 -0.34 13.13 1.67
C GLU A 55 0.19 11.69 1.51
N ALA A 56 0.10 10.88 2.58
CA ALA A 56 0.48 9.48 2.54
C ALA A 56 -0.51 8.63 1.73
N LEU A 57 -1.82 8.86 1.85
CA LEU A 57 -2.84 8.19 1.04
C LEU A 57 -2.70 8.54 -0.44
N GLU A 58 -2.51 9.82 -0.77
CA GLU A 58 -2.30 10.27 -2.15
C GLU A 58 -1.10 9.54 -2.77
N TRP A 59 0.04 9.56 -2.08
CA TRP A 59 1.25 8.88 -2.54
C TRP A 59 1.07 7.36 -2.66
N LEU A 60 0.40 6.71 -1.68
CA LEU A 60 0.15 5.26 -1.71
C LEU A 60 -0.71 4.86 -2.90
N VAL A 61 -1.80 5.59 -3.17
CA VAL A 61 -2.70 5.28 -4.29
C VAL A 61 -1.96 5.43 -5.61
N GLU A 62 -1.24 6.53 -5.82
CA GLU A 62 -0.45 6.74 -7.05
C GLU A 62 0.60 5.64 -7.22
N THR A 63 1.40 5.38 -6.18
CA THR A 63 2.50 4.41 -6.21
C THR A 63 2.01 2.98 -6.50
N VAL A 64 0.86 2.59 -5.93
CA VAL A 64 0.26 1.27 -6.18
C VAL A 64 -0.25 1.18 -7.61
N GLN A 65 -0.98 2.19 -8.09
CA GLN A 65 -1.58 2.19 -9.44
C GLN A 65 -0.56 2.28 -10.58
N GLU A 66 0.70 2.64 -10.31
CA GLU A 66 1.77 2.57 -11.31
C GLU A 66 2.12 1.12 -11.74
N VAL A 67 1.73 0.11 -10.95
CA VAL A 67 2.26 -1.25 -11.10
C VAL A 67 1.23 -2.38 -11.12
N VAL A 68 -0.03 -2.11 -10.81
CA VAL A 68 -1.15 -3.07 -10.83
C VAL A 68 -2.38 -2.41 -11.47
N ASP A 69 -3.29 -3.22 -12.04
CA ASP A 69 -4.49 -2.75 -12.77
C ASP A 69 -5.75 -2.60 -11.87
#